data_AF-A0A9W6JNQ0-F1
#
_entry.id   AF-A0A9W6JNQ0-F1
#
_cell.length_a   1.000
_cell.length_b   1.000
_cell.length_c   1.000
_cell.angle_alpha   90.00
_cell.angle_beta   90.00
_cell.angle_gamma   90.00
#
_symmetry.space_group_name_H-M   'P 1'
#
loop_
_entity.id
_entity.type
_entity.pdbx_description
1 polymer ?
#
loop_
_entity_poly.entity_id
_entity_poly.type
_entity_poly.pdbx_seq_one_letter_code
_entity_poly.pdbx_strand_id
1 'polypeptide(L)' 'MSDILKLFAVLIIAAAGYWSWYAAYGSNPNEQVGVALTRWMPGPLKDWGCGKLNERFQSGAPTECSPVAGATSI' A
#
# COMPACT_ATOMS: atom_id res chain seq x y z
N MET A 1 20.05 -21.12 -7.99
CA MET A 1 18.70 -20.77 -8.50
C MET A 1 17.66 -20.69 -7.39
N SER A 2 17.63 -21.63 -6.44
CA SER A 2 16.71 -21.61 -5.28
C SER A 2 16.94 -20.41 -4.32
N ASP A 3 18.19 -19.98 -4.12
CA ASP A 3 18.47 -18.89 -3.17
C ASP A 3 18.01 -17.52 -3.65
N ILE A 4 18.02 -17.29 -4.97
CA ILE A 4 17.44 -16.08 -5.58
C ILE A 4 15.93 -16.04 -5.33
N LEU A 5 15.23 -17.16 -5.50
CA LEU A 5 13.79 -17.24 -5.26
C LEU A 5 13.44 -16.94 -3.78
N LYS A 6 14.24 -17.48 -2.84
CA LYS A 6 14.08 -17.19 -1.41
C LYS A 6 14.28 -15.71 -1.10
N LEU A 7 15.29 -15.07 -1.72
CA LEU A 7 15.54 -13.64 -1.56
C LEU A 7 14.34 -12.81 -2.01
N PHE A 8 13.78 -13.12 -3.20
CA PHE A 8 12.58 -12.44 -3.69
C PHE A 8 11.37 -12.64 -2.77
N ALA A 9 11.15 -13.85 -2.26
CA ALA A 9 10.07 -14.12 -1.32
C ALA A 9 10.20 -13.27 -0.04
N VAL A 10 11.41 -13.17 0.52
CA VAL A 10 11.67 -12.34 1.70
C VAL A 10 11.41 -10.86 1.41
N LEU A 11 11.84 -10.36 0.26
CA LEU A 11 11.61 -8.96 -0.14
C LEU A 11 10.13 -8.63 -0.29
N ILE A 12 9.34 -9.53 -0.89
CA ILE A 12 7.89 -9.35 -1.05
C ILE A 12 7.21 -9.31 0.32
N ILE A 13 7.57 -10.23 1.22
CA ILE A 13 7.01 -10.27 2.59
C ILE A 13 7.38 -9.00 3.35
N ALA A 14 8.62 -8.55 3.25
CA ALA A 14 9.07 -7.31 3.90
C ALA A 14 8.32 -6.08 3.35
N ALA A 15 8.12 -5.99 2.03
CA ALA A 15 7.37 -4.91 1.40
C ALA A 15 5.89 -4.91 1.84
N ALA A 16 5.24 -6.08 1.89
CA ALA A 16 3.86 -6.19 2.37
C ALA A 16 3.74 -5.86 3.87
N GLY A 17 4.71 -6.29 4.68
CA GLY A 17 4.80 -5.93 6.10
C GLY A 17 4.99 -4.43 6.31
N TYR A 18 5.88 -3.81 5.54
CA TYR A 18 6.08 -2.36 5.57
C TYR A 18 4.80 -1.60 5.19
N TRP A 19 4.16 -2.00 4.09
CA TRP A 19 2.95 -1.32 3.62
C TRP A 19 1.79 -1.45 4.61
N SER A 20 1.59 -2.62 5.21
CA SER A 20 0.53 -2.81 6.20
C SER A 20 0.77 -1.97 7.45
N TRP A 21 2.02 -1.82 7.88
CA TRP A 21 2.39 -0.86 8.92
C TRP A 21 2.14 0.59 8.48
N TYR A 22 2.51 0.98 7.26
CA TYR A 22 2.26 2.31 6.71
C TYR A 22 0.76 2.64 6.69
N ALA A 23 -0.09 1.72 6.22
CA ALA A 23 -1.54 1.92 6.16
C ALA A 23 -2.18 2.07 7.55
N ALA A 24 -1.72 1.29 8.53
CA ALA A 24 -2.32 1.26 9.87
C ALA A 24 -1.68 2.23 10.88
N TYR A 25 -0.41 2.58 10.71
CA TYR A 25 0.39 3.30 11.72
C TYR A 25 1.28 4.41 11.13
N GLY A 26 1.38 4.52 9.81
CA GLY A 26 2.19 5.54 9.15
C GLY A 26 1.86 6.95 9.66
N SER A 27 2.92 7.74 9.87
CA SER A 27 2.82 9.13 10.30
C SER A 27 2.59 10.09 9.13
N ASN A 28 3.11 9.76 7.95
CA ASN A 28 2.97 10.55 6.74
C ASN A 28 2.15 9.78 5.68
N PRO A 29 0.95 10.26 5.30
CA PRO A 29 0.13 9.61 4.29
C PRO A 29 0.73 9.69 2.88
N ASN A 30 1.58 10.69 2.58
CA ASN A 30 2.12 10.92 1.23
C ASN A 30 3.60 10.52 1.12
N GLU A 31 4.03 9.55 1.93
CA GLU A 31 5.38 9.01 1.82
C GLU A 31 5.55 8.26 0.48
N GLN A 32 6.63 8.56 -0.24
CA GLN A 32 6.89 8.06 -1.59
C GLN A 32 6.80 6.52 -1.69
N VAL A 33 7.33 5.81 -0.69
CA VAL A 33 7.36 4.34 -0.68
C VAL A 33 5.97 3.77 -0.41
N GLY A 34 5.28 4.22 0.64
CA GLY A 34 3.93 3.75 0.97
C GLY A 34 2.91 3.99 -0.14
N VAL A 35 2.96 5.17 -0.75
CA VAL A 35 2.09 5.53 -1.89
C VAL A 35 2.40 4.66 -3.11
N ALA A 36 3.68 4.47 -3.44
CA ALA A 36 4.07 3.62 -4.55
C ALA A 36 3.58 2.19 -4.38
N LEU A 37 3.76 1.59 -3.18
CA LEU A 37 3.30 0.22 -2.90
C LEU A 37 1.77 0.09 -2.97
N THR A 38 1.03 1.15 -2.62
CA THR A 38 -0.45 1.17 -2.70
C THR A 38 -0.95 0.98 -4.14
N ARG A 39 -0.19 1.41 -5.15
CA ARG A 39 -0.52 1.18 -6.58
C ARG A 39 -0.41 -0.29 -7.00
N TRP A 40 0.43 -1.06 -6.31
CA TRP A 40 0.69 -2.46 -6.60
C TRP A 40 -0.14 -3.42 -5.73
N MET A 41 -0.96 -2.88 -4.83
CA MET A 41 -1.81 -3.68 -3.94
C MET A 41 -3.01 -4.28 -4.69
N PRO A 42 -3.38 -5.54 -4.42
CA PRO A 42 -4.62 -6.13 -4.91
C PRO A 42 -5.83 -5.35 -4.38
N GLY A 43 -6.90 -5.25 -5.18
CA GLY A 43 -8.10 -4.44 -4.88
C GLY A 43 -8.58 -4.52 -3.43
N PRO A 44 -8.88 -5.71 -2.88
CA PRO A 44 -9.39 -5.81 -1.50
C PRO A 44 -8.43 -5.30 -0.42
N LEU A 45 -7.12 -5.50 -0.61
CA LEU A 45 -6.09 -4.98 0.30
C LEU A 45 -5.97 -3.47 0.15
N LYS A 46 -5.95 -2.98 -1.09
CA LYS A 46 -5.90 -1.55 -1.39
C LYS A 46 -7.08 -0.83 -0.74
N ASP A 47 -8.30 -1.34 -0.87
CA ASP A 47 -9.50 -0.76 -0.27
C ASP A 47 -9.42 -0.69 1.26
N TRP A 48 -8.95 -1.76 1.90
CA TRP A 48 -8.72 -1.77 3.36
C TRP A 48 -7.69 -0.71 3.78
N GLY A 49 -6.54 -0.65 3.10
CA GLY A 49 -5.47 0.28 3.43
C GLY A 49 -5.89 1.73 3.19
N CYS A 50 -6.59 1.98 2.09
CA CYS A 50 -7.17 3.28 1.79
C CYS A 50 -8.25 3.68 2.78
N GLY A 51 -9.06 2.74 3.27
CA GLY A 51 -9.99 2.97 4.37
C GLY A 51 -9.27 3.44 5.64
N LYS A 52 -8.17 2.77 6.02
CA LYS A 52 -7.36 3.15 7.19
C LYS A 52 -6.69 4.51 7.04
N LEU A 53 -6.16 4.81 5.86
CA LEU A 53 -5.53 6.11 5.58
C LEU A 53 -6.57 7.24 5.57
N ASN A 54 -7.74 7.03 4.97
CA ASN A 54 -8.84 7.99 4.97
C ASN A 54 -9.40 8.24 6.39
N GLU A 55 -9.52 7.20 7.22
CA GLU A 55 -9.97 7.31 8.62
C GLU A 55 -9.04 8.24 9.43
N ARG A 56 -7.74 8.21 9.16
CA ARG A 56 -6.71 8.96 9.91
C ARG A 56 -6.45 10.35 9.37
N PHE A 57 -6.43 10.50 8.04
CA PHE A 57 -5.95 11.70 7.37
C PHE A 57 -7.02 12.44 6.58
N GLN A 58 -8.23 11.88 6.42
CA GLN A 58 -9.35 12.48 5.71
C GLN A 58 -8.94 13.08 4.36
N SER A 59 -8.95 14.41 4.22
CA SER A 59 -8.57 15.14 2.99
C SER A 59 -7.08 15.08 2.64
N GLY A 60 -6.23 14.63 3.58
CA GLY A 60 -4.79 14.46 3.38
C GLY A 60 -4.36 13.06 2.93
N ALA A 61 -5.32 12.15 2.70
CA ALA A 61 -5.04 10.80 2.21
C ALA A 61 -4.41 10.81 0.79
N PRO A 62 -3.61 9.80 0.44
CA PRO A 62 -2.92 9.77 -0.84
C PRO A 62 -3.90 9.64 -2.01
N THR A 63 -3.53 10.23 -3.15
CA THR A 63 -4.37 10.26 -4.38
C THR A 63 -4.74 8.87 -4.89
N GLU A 64 -3.89 7.88 -4.61
CA GLU A 64 -4.08 6.46 -4.94
C GLU A 64 -5.25 5.80 -4.19
N CYS A 65 -5.75 6.49 -3.16
CA CYS A 65 -6.89 6.10 -2.34
C CYS A 65 -8.14 6.97 -2.60
N SER A 66 -8.07 7.86 -3.59
CA SER A 66 -9.24 8.60 -4.09
C SER A 66 -10.18 7.65 -4.84
N PRO A 67 -11.52 7.86 -4.80
CA PRO A 67 -12.50 7.02 -5.50
C PRO A 67 -12.23 6.81 -7.01
N VAL A 68 -11.41 7.65 -7.65
CA VAL A 68 -10.96 7.49 -9.04
C VAL A 68 -9.94 6.34 -9.21
N ALA A 69 -9.15 6.03 -8.19
CA ALA A 69 -8.08 5.04 -8.25
C ALA A 69 -8.54 3.57 -8.09
N GLY A 70 -9.83 3.34 -7.80
CA GLY A 70 -10.49 2.03 -7.88
C GLY A 70 -10.91 1.64 -9.31
N ALA A 71 -10.85 2.59 -10.27
CA ALA A 71 -11.38 2.40 -11.62
C ALA A 71 -10.38 1.83 -12.64
N THR A 72 -9.10 1.65 -12.30
CA THR A 72 -8.08 1.10 -13.21
C THR A 72 -7.71 -0.34 -12.86
N SER A 73 -8.72 -1.17 -12.57
CA SER A 73 -8.60 -2.62 -12.71
C SER A 73 -8.94 -2.98 -14.16
N ILE A 74 -7.96 -2.84 -15.06
CA ILE A 74 -7.94 -3.51 -16.37
C ILE A 74 -6.55 -4.10 -16.57
#